data_AF-A0A2A9E989-F1
#
_entry.id   AF-A0A2A9E989-F1
#
_cell.length_a   1.000
_cell.length_b   1.000
_cell.length_c   1.000
_cell.angle_alpha   90.00
_cell.angle_beta   90.00
_cell.angle_gamma   90.00
#
_symmetry.space_group_name_H-M   'P 1'
#
loop_
_entity.id
_entity.type
_entity.pdbx_description
1 polymer ?
#
loop_
_entity_poly.entity_id
_entity_poly.type
_entity_poly.pdbx_seq_one_letter_code
_entity_poly.pdbx_strand_id
1 'polypeptide(L)'
;MTLLRLGYLVLLWLFVYSIVRVLRRDLYGTRITSTRGGPRENLVAQSGMPNPPPARPSAASRTRPTKLVVTEGPLRGTTLPLSTSAILIGRAPSCTLVLDDDYSSSRHARIFPSGEQWILEDLGSTNGTFIGSKRVSEPTPLSPGTQVRVGQSVVELQR
;
A
#
# COMPACT_ATOMS: atom_id res chain seq x y z
N MET A 1 27.71 24.72 -34.09
CA MET A 1 27.36 25.07 -32.68
C MET A 1 25.88 24.84 -32.33
N THR A 2 24.97 24.66 -33.28
CA THR A 2 23.53 24.38 -33.03
C THR A 2 23.22 22.89 -32.81
N LEU A 3 23.94 21.98 -33.50
CA LEU A 3 23.74 20.53 -33.39
C LEU A 3 23.97 19.98 -31.97
N LEU A 4 24.99 20.47 -31.26
CA LEU A 4 25.33 20.00 -29.92
C LEU A 4 24.27 20.43 -28.88
N ARG A 5 23.68 21.62 -29.05
CA ARG A 5 22.57 22.11 -28.21
C ARG A 5 21.29 21.30 -28.43
N LEU A 6 20.96 20.95 -29.67
CA LEU A 6 19.80 20.11 -29.99
C LEU A 6 19.96 18.68 -29.45
N GLY A 7 21.17 18.11 -29.54
CA GLY A 7 21.45 16.77 -28.99
C GLY A 7 21.24 16.70 -27.47
N TYR A 8 21.71 17.72 -26.74
CA TYR A 8 21.50 17.82 -25.30
C TYR A 8 20.01 17.93 -24.93
N LEU A 9 19.25 18.69 -25.71
CA LEU A 9 17.81 18.90 -25.45
C LEU A 9 17.00 17.61 -25.66
N VAL A 10 17.34 16.82 -26.68
CA VAL A 10 16.74 15.49 -26.92
C VAL A 10 17.14 14.50 -25.82
N LEU A 11 18.40 14.50 -25.39
CA LEU A 11 18.86 13.63 -24.31
C LEU A 11 18.13 13.93 -22.99
N LEU A 12 17.97 15.22 -22.66
CA LEU A 12 17.25 15.66 -21.47
C LEU A 12 15.77 15.28 -21.56
N TRP A 13 15.15 15.46 -22.73
CA TRP A 13 13.77 15.03 -22.95
C TRP A 13 13.59 13.51 -22.83
N LEU A 14 14.53 12.72 -23.36
CA LEU A 14 14.51 11.25 -23.22
C LEU A 14 14.72 10.81 -21.77
N PHE A 15 15.57 11.51 -21.03
CA PHE A 15 15.79 11.24 -19.60
C PHE A 15 14.52 11.53 -18.79
N VAL A 16 13.91 12.71 -18.99
CA VAL A 16 12.64 13.07 -18.36
C VAL A 16 11.53 12.10 -18.75
N TYR A 17 11.44 11.75 -20.04
CA TYR A 17 10.47 10.76 -20.52
C TYR A 17 10.69 9.38 -19.91
N SER A 18 11.95 8.94 -19.75
CA SER A 18 12.31 7.68 -19.11
C SER A 18 11.91 7.65 -17.63
N ILE A 19 12.18 8.73 -16.88
CA ILE A 19 11.75 8.87 -15.48
C ILE A 19 10.23 8.82 -15.37
N VAL A 20 9.51 9.57 -16.20
CA VAL A 20 8.04 9.58 -16.19
C VAL A 20 7.47 8.23 -16.60
N ARG A 21 8.12 7.51 -17.53
CA ARG A 21 7.68 6.19 -18.00
C ARG A 21 7.92 5.10 -16.95
N VAL A 22 9.04 5.14 -16.23
CA VAL A 22 9.30 4.27 -15.07
C VAL A 22 8.29 4.56 -13.97
N LEU A 23 8.07 5.85 -13.65
CA LEU A 23 7.11 6.26 -12.64
C LEU A 23 5.67 5.84 -12.99
N ARG A 24 5.27 5.92 -14.28
CA ARG A 24 3.97 5.38 -14.73
C ARG A 24 3.90 3.87 -14.62
N ARG A 25 4.98 3.14 -14.92
CA ARG A 25 5.00 1.66 -14.82
C ARG A 25 4.79 1.19 -13.37
N ASP A 26 5.23 1.96 -12.40
CA ASP A 26 4.99 1.71 -10.97
C ASP A 26 3.57 2.07 -10.50
N LEU A 27 2.81 2.88 -11.26
CA LEU A 27 1.52 3.44 -10.84
C LEU A 27 0.27 2.73 -11.41
N TYR A 28 0.40 1.87 -12.42
CA TYR A 28 -0.74 1.13 -12.98
C TYR A 28 -0.94 -0.21 -12.26
N GLY A 29 -1.45 -0.14 -11.02
CA GLY A 29 -1.68 -1.31 -10.17
C GLY A 29 -2.94 -1.23 -9.33
N THR A 30 -4.09 -1.39 -9.98
CA THR A 30 -5.31 -2.02 -9.44
C THR A 30 -6.37 -1.14 -8.74
N ARG A 31 -7.57 -1.23 -9.33
CA ARG A 31 -8.88 -0.80 -8.84
C ARG A 31 -9.15 -1.24 -7.40
N ILE A 32 -9.55 -0.28 -6.58
CA ILE A 32 -10.24 -0.45 -5.30
C ILE A 32 -11.58 -1.16 -5.53
N THR A 33 -11.70 -2.42 -5.10
CA THR A 33 -13.00 -3.02 -4.79
C THR A 33 -13.31 -2.70 -3.34
N SER A 34 -14.10 -1.66 -3.12
CA SER A 34 -14.76 -1.42 -1.83
C SER A 34 -15.84 -2.48 -1.62
N THR A 35 -15.51 -3.61 -1.01
CA THR A 35 -16.55 -4.48 -0.44
C THR A 35 -17.00 -3.84 0.88
N ARG A 36 -17.96 -2.93 0.77
CA ARG A 36 -18.77 -2.47 1.90
C ARG A 36 -19.67 -3.65 2.30
N GLY A 37 -19.42 -4.21 3.49
CA GLY A 37 -20.34 -5.13 4.13
C GLY A 37 -21.69 -4.45 4.38
N GLY A 38 -22.76 -5.10 3.93
CA GLY A 38 -24.13 -4.87 4.36
C GLY A 38 -24.67 -6.13 5.07
N PRO A 39 -25.50 -6.03 6.11
CA PRO A 39 -25.77 -7.12 7.05
C PRO A 39 -27.10 -7.86 6.77
N ARG A 40 -27.13 -9.13 7.24
CA ARG A 40 -28.30 -10.02 7.53
C ARG A 40 -29.06 -10.62 6.34
N GLU A 41 -29.01 -11.95 6.22
CA GLU A 41 -30.22 -12.78 6.34
C GLU A 41 -29.86 -14.23 6.68
N ASN A 42 -30.27 -14.64 7.87
CA ASN A 42 -30.28 -16.01 8.32
C ASN A 42 -31.60 -16.60 7.80
N LEU A 43 -31.59 -17.32 6.69
CA LEU A 43 -32.71 -18.16 6.27
C LEU A 43 -32.22 -19.56 5.92
N VAL A 44 -32.83 -20.48 6.66
CA VAL A 44 -32.68 -21.92 6.72
C VAL A 44 -32.97 -22.59 5.35
N ALA A 45 -32.38 -23.78 5.14
CA ALA A 45 -32.61 -24.82 4.11
C ALA A 45 -31.46 -24.92 3.07
N GLN A 46 -30.87 -26.07 2.73
CA GLN A 46 -31.30 -27.46 2.84
C GLN A 46 -30.09 -28.42 2.70
N SER A 47 -30.27 -29.59 3.30
CA SER A 47 -29.51 -30.84 3.34
C SER A 47 -28.93 -31.40 2.02
N GLY A 48 -27.72 -31.98 2.13
CA GLY A 48 -27.38 -33.27 1.50
C GLY A 48 -26.40 -33.27 0.31
N MET A 49 -25.10 -33.42 0.58
CA MET A 49 -24.11 -34.26 -0.16
C MET A 49 -22.69 -34.06 0.45
N PRO A 50 -21.85 -35.09 0.57
CA PRO A 50 -20.49 -34.94 1.10
C PRO A 50 -19.58 -34.33 0.01
N ASN A 51 -19.11 -33.10 0.24
CA ASN A 51 -18.12 -32.47 -0.61
C ASN A 51 -16.77 -33.22 -0.53
N PRO A 52 -16.04 -33.39 -1.65
CA PRO A 52 -14.69 -33.95 -1.64
C PRO A 52 -13.74 -33.05 -0.83
N PRO A 53 -12.67 -33.61 -0.24
CA PRO A 53 -11.79 -32.88 0.68
C PRO A 53 -11.19 -31.65 -0.02
N PRO A 54 -11.26 -30.46 0.59
CA PRO A 54 -10.67 -29.27 0.01
C PRO A 54 -9.17 -29.47 -0.13
N ALA A 55 -8.66 -29.30 -1.34
CA ALA A 55 -7.25 -29.23 -1.66
C ALA A 55 -6.57 -28.33 -0.63
N ARG A 56 -5.65 -28.92 0.12
CA ARG A 56 -4.90 -28.31 1.23
C ARG A 56 -4.29 -26.99 0.72
N PRO A 57 -4.74 -25.79 1.16
CA PRO A 57 -4.09 -24.57 0.75
C PRO A 57 -2.65 -24.60 1.27
N SER A 58 -1.73 -24.37 0.34
CA SER A 58 -0.28 -24.39 0.49
C SER A 58 0.18 -23.83 1.84
N ALA A 59 0.88 -24.68 2.59
CA ALA A 59 1.48 -24.35 3.88
C ALA A 59 2.56 -23.24 3.83
N ALA A 60 2.90 -22.72 2.64
CA ALA A 60 3.89 -21.67 2.45
C ALA A 60 3.35 -20.24 2.74
N SER A 61 2.04 -20.06 2.95
CA SER A 61 1.44 -18.73 3.19
C SER A 61 1.38 -18.29 4.67
N ARG A 62 1.92 -19.07 5.61
CA ARG A 62 1.60 -18.90 7.04
C ARG A 62 2.31 -17.75 7.76
N THR A 63 3.26 -17.07 7.11
CA THR A 63 4.08 -16.04 7.79
C THR A 63 4.00 -14.66 7.14
N ARG A 64 3.60 -14.55 5.87
CA ARG A 64 3.56 -13.27 5.15
C ARG A 64 2.31 -12.48 5.56
N PRO A 65 2.43 -11.19 5.89
CA PRO A 65 1.26 -10.37 6.16
C PRO A 65 0.45 -10.22 4.86
N THR A 66 -0.85 -10.44 4.96
CA THR A 66 -1.79 -10.55 3.83
C THR A 66 -2.70 -9.33 3.70
N LYS A 67 -2.80 -8.52 4.75
CA LYS A 67 -3.66 -7.33 4.77
C LYS A 67 -3.04 -6.18 5.58
N LEU A 68 -3.24 -4.96 5.11
CA LEU A 68 -2.94 -3.72 5.81
C LEU A 68 -4.24 -3.17 6.37
N VAL A 69 -4.33 -3.00 7.67
CA VAL A 69 -5.55 -2.53 8.35
C VAL A 69 -5.29 -1.16 8.95
N VAL A 70 -6.22 -0.23 8.76
CA VAL A 70 -6.22 1.05 9.46
C VAL A 70 -6.86 0.85 10.84
N THR A 71 -6.06 0.89 11.89
CA THR A 71 -6.51 0.66 13.28
C THR A 71 -7.04 1.93 13.94
N GLU A 72 -6.52 3.10 13.55
CA GLU A 72 -6.93 4.41 14.08
C GLU A 72 -6.98 5.48 12.97
N GLY A 73 -7.75 6.55 13.22
CA GLY A 73 -7.95 7.67 12.31
C GLY A 73 -9.33 7.68 11.64
N PRO A 74 -9.59 8.65 10.73
CA PRO A 74 -10.89 8.82 10.07
C PRO A 74 -11.29 7.62 9.21
N LEU A 75 -10.33 6.81 8.79
CA LEU A 75 -10.53 5.63 7.94
C LEU A 75 -10.39 4.31 8.70
N ARG A 76 -10.53 4.34 10.02
CA ARG A 76 -10.47 3.14 10.87
C ARG A 76 -11.38 2.02 10.33
N GLY A 77 -10.84 0.80 10.28
CA GLY A 77 -11.53 -0.38 9.75
C GLY A 77 -11.33 -0.61 8.26
N THR A 78 -10.73 0.34 7.53
CA THR A 78 -10.33 0.13 6.14
C THR A 78 -9.24 -0.93 6.08
N THR A 79 -9.45 -1.96 5.28
CA THR A 79 -8.51 -3.05 5.09
C THR A 79 -8.11 -3.12 3.63
N LEU A 80 -6.81 -3.09 3.36
CA LEU A 80 -6.23 -3.21 2.02
C LEU A 80 -5.53 -4.56 1.90
N PRO A 81 -5.77 -5.35 0.84
CA PRO A 81 -5.00 -6.57 0.61
C PRO A 81 -3.54 -6.22 0.32
N LEU A 82 -2.61 -6.81 1.07
CA LEU A 82 -1.18 -6.74 0.81
C LEU A 82 -0.86 -7.71 -0.33
N SER A 83 -0.67 -7.16 -1.53
CA SER A 83 -0.28 -7.93 -2.72
C SER A 83 1.21 -7.75 -3.04
N THR A 84 1.65 -8.10 -4.24
CA THR A 84 3.04 -7.89 -4.69
C THR A 84 3.34 -6.42 -5.06
N SER A 85 2.37 -5.52 -4.88
CA SER A 85 2.46 -4.12 -5.27
C SER A 85 2.75 -3.20 -4.08
N ALA A 86 3.41 -2.07 -4.35
CA ALA A 86 3.59 -1.02 -3.36
C ALA A 86 2.25 -0.35 -3.01
N ILE A 87 2.04 -0.10 -1.73
CA ILE A 87 0.90 0.65 -1.19
C ILE A 87 1.39 2.07 -0.91
N LEU A 88 0.81 3.04 -1.59
CA LEU A 88 1.08 4.45 -1.35
C LEU A 88 0.06 5.00 -0.35
N ILE A 89 0.54 5.71 0.67
CA ILE A 89 -0.27 6.32 1.72
C ILE A 89 -0.09 7.82 1.68
N GLY A 90 -1.18 8.58 1.66
CA GLY A 90 -1.13 10.03 1.69
C GLY A 90 -2.46 10.67 1.28
N ARG A 91 -2.50 12.00 1.25
CA ARG A 91 -3.72 12.77 0.97
C ARG A 91 -4.12 12.84 -0.49
N ALA A 92 -3.17 12.62 -1.41
CA ALA A 92 -3.49 12.69 -2.83
C ALA A 92 -4.43 11.55 -3.24
N PRO A 93 -5.38 11.81 -4.16
CA PRO A 93 -6.28 10.79 -4.69
C PRO A 93 -5.54 9.70 -5.51
N SER A 94 -4.26 9.94 -5.84
CA SER A 94 -3.38 8.95 -6.48
C SER A 94 -2.81 7.92 -5.50
N CYS A 95 -3.05 8.06 -4.19
CA CYS A 95 -2.60 7.10 -3.18
C CYS A 95 -3.53 5.89 -3.11
N THR A 96 -2.96 4.72 -2.81
CA THR A 96 -3.75 3.49 -2.60
C THR A 96 -4.59 3.61 -1.32
N LEU A 97 -3.99 4.16 -0.27
CA LEU A 97 -4.68 4.59 0.94
C LEU A 97 -4.72 6.11 0.96
N VAL A 98 -5.85 6.67 0.51
CA VAL A 98 -6.10 8.11 0.51
C VAL A 98 -6.48 8.52 1.92
N LEU A 99 -5.66 9.31 2.59
CA LEU A 99 -5.93 9.85 3.91
C LEU A 99 -6.55 11.24 3.78
N ASP A 100 -7.79 11.42 4.23
CA ASP A 100 -8.47 12.72 4.20
C ASP A 100 -8.18 13.50 5.50
N ASP A 101 -6.90 13.85 5.70
CA ASP A 101 -6.46 14.62 6.87
C ASP A 101 -5.35 15.63 6.52
N ASP A 102 -5.38 16.80 7.17
CA ASP A 102 -4.42 17.89 6.94
C ASP A 102 -3.01 17.61 7.48
N TYR A 103 -2.87 16.62 8.36
CA TYR A 103 -1.57 16.18 8.86
C TYR A 103 -0.88 15.19 7.92
N SER A 104 -1.55 14.80 6.84
CA SER A 104 -1.01 13.90 5.83
C SER A 104 -0.57 14.65 4.58
N SER A 105 0.70 14.48 4.19
CA SER A 105 1.21 15.00 2.93
C SER A 105 0.56 14.26 1.74
N SER A 106 0.53 14.91 0.57
CA SER A 106 -0.04 14.36 -0.67
C SER A 106 0.50 12.95 -0.98
N ARG A 107 1.81 12.75 -0.84
CA ARG A 107 2.46 11.44 -0.83
C ARG A 107 3.27 11.36 0.46
N HIS A 108 2.75 10.68 1.47
CA HIS A 108 3.32 10.70 2.82
C HIS A 108 4.33 9.58 3.01
N ALA A 109 3.88 8.34 2.79
CA ALA A 109 4.69 7.14 2.96
C ALA A 109 4.35 6.13 1.88
N ARG A 110 5.28 5.20 1.64
CA ARG A 110 5.03 4.01 0.84
C ARG A 110 5.42 2.76 1.60
N ILE A 111 4.64 1.71 1.42
CA ILE A 111 4.92 0.37 1.93
C ILE A 111 5.07 -0.54 0.72
N PHE A 112 6.22 -1.18 0.54
CA PHE A 112 6.48 -2.02 -0.63
C PHE A 112 7.08 -3.37 -0.22
N PRO A 113 6.79 -4.45 -0.98
CA PRO A 113 7.40 -5.73 -0.71
C PRO A 113 8.85 -5.75 -1.22
N SER A 114 9.77 -6.23 -0.38
CA SER A 114 11.17 -6.46 -0.70
C SER A 114 11.56 -7.88 -0.26
N GLY A 115 11.63 -8.79 -1.23
CA GLY A 115 11.85 -10.21 -0.96
C GLY A 115 10.72 -10.82 -0.13
N GLU A 116 11.02 -11.23 1.09
CA GLU A 116 10.04 -11.81 2.03
C GLU A 116 9.51 -10.81 3.06
N GLN A 117 10.00 -9.58 3.05
CA GLN A 117 9.69 -8.55 4.04
C GLN A 117 8.95 -7.39 3.39
N TRP A 118 8.21 -6.64 4.20
CA TRP A 118 7.65 -5.37 3.78
C TRP A 118 8.57 -4.25 4.26
N ILE A 119 8.77 -3.23 3.44
CA ILE A 119 9.59 -2.07 3.79
C ILE A 119 8.69 -0.84 3.81
N LEU A 120 8.82 -0.04 4.87
CA LEU A 120 8.24 1.28 5.00
C LEU A 120 9.26 2.33 4.61
N GLU A 121 8.86 3.28 3.79
CA GLU A 121 9.67 4.43 3.43
C GLU A 121 8.84 5.70 3.50
N ASP A 122 9.35 6.70 4.21
CA ASP A 122 8.80 8.04 4.25
C ASP A 122 9.21 8.80 2.98
N LEU A 123 8.26 9.46 2.31
CA LEU A 123 8.49 10.15 1.04
C LEU A 123 8.80 11.64 1.23
N GLY A 124 9.34 12.02 2.39
CA GLY A 124 9.59 13.41 2.74
C GLY A 124 8.34 14.10 3.29
N SER A 125 7.61 13.39 4.15
CA SER A 125 6.41 13.94 4.78
C SER A 125 6.75 15.07 5.74
N THR A 126 5.84 16.06 5.84
CA THR A 126 6.05 17.24 6.70
C THR A 126 6.07 16.86 8.18
N ASN A 127 5.13 16.01 8.60
CA ASN A 127 4.99 15.60 9.99
C ASN A 127 5.82 14.36 10.35
N GLY A 128 6.30 13.63 9.35
CA GLY A 128 7.04 12.38 9.54
C GLY A 128 6.13 11.16 9.70
N THR A 129 6.67 10.01 9.32
CA THR A 129 6.09 8.70 9.61
C THR A 129 6.71 8.11 10.88
N PHE A 130 5.90 7.45 11.72
CA PHE A 130 6.36 6.86 12.98
C PHE A 130 6.01 5.37 13.06
N ILE A 131 6.94 4.55 13.57
CA ILE A 131 6.66 3.17 13.99
C ILE A 131 6.61 3.17 15.52
N GLY A 132 5.43 2.95 16.09
CA GLY A 132 5.20 3.15 17.53
C GLY A 132 5.61 4.57 17.95
N SER A 133 6.68 4.68 18.76
CA SER A 133 7.24 5.95 19.23
C SER A 133 8.44 6.46 18.41
N LYS A 134 8.99 5.67 17.48
CA LYS A 134 10.21 6.01 16.74
C LYS A 134 9.85 6.60 15.37
N ARG A 135 10.43 7.75 15.02
CA ARG A 135 10.33 8.33 13.67
C ARG A 135 11.12 7.50 12.66
N VAL A 136 10.54 7.27 11.50
CA VAL A 136 11.16 6.59 10.36
C VAL A 136 11.78 7.63 9.46
N SER A 137 13.10 7.57 9.31
CA SER A 137 13.89 8.44 8.43
C SER A 137 14.53 7.68 7.27
N GLU A 138 14.69 6.36 7.40
CA GLU A 138 15.29 5.48 6.41
C GLU A 138 14.34 4.30 6.10
N PRO A 139 14.47 3.66 4.93
CA PRO A 139 13.68 2.49 4.57
C PRO A 139 13.80 1.40 5.65
N THR A 140 12.71 1.15 6.37
CA THR A 140 12.70 0.29 7.56
C THR A 140 11.84 -0.95 7.33
N PRO A 141 12.33 -2.16 7.64
CA PRO A 141 11.52 -3.37 7.53
C PRO A 141 10.35 -3.36 8.53
N LEU A 142 9.17 -3.72 8.02
CA LEU A 142 7.90 -3.82 8.73
C LEU A 142 7.57 -5.29 8.99
N SER A 143 7.45 -5.63 10.27
CA SER A 143 6.94 -6.92 10.72
C SER A 143 5.41 -6.92 10.82
N PRO A 144 4.74 -8.07 10.64
CA PRO A 144 3.33 -8.21 10.97
C PRO A 144 3.07 -7.86 12.44
N GLY A 145 2.01 -7.11 12.73
CA GLY A 145 1.64 -6.61 14.05
C GLY A 145 2.23 -5.24 14.39
N THR A 146 3.13 -4.71 13.55
CA THR A 146 3.75 -3.41 13.79
C THR A 146 2.80 -2.29 13.38
N GLN A 147 2.56 -1.38 14.33
CA GLN A 147 1.75 -0.19 14.12
C GLN A 147 2.60 0.97 13.58
N VAL A 148 2.14 1.56 12.50
CA VAL A 148 2.75 2.69 11.81
C VAL A 148 1.78 3.85 11.83
N ARG A 149 2.19 4.97 12.42
CA ARG A 149 1.43 6.22 12.42
C ARG A 149 1.85 7.09 11.25
N VAL A 150 0.87 7.47 10.45
CA VAL A 150 0.99 8.34 9.27
C VAL A 150 -0.04 9.46 9.42
N GLY A 151 0.42 10.69 9.66
CA GLY A 151 -0.47 11.80 10.00
C GLY A 151 -1.30 11.51 11.26
N GLN A 152 -2.63 11.57 11.15
CA GLN A 152 -3.57 11.19 12.22
C GLN A 152 -4.04 9.73 12.16
N SER A 153 -3.56 8.95 11.18
CA SER A 153 -3.98 7.56 10.99
C SER A 153 -2.92 6.58 11.47
N VAL A 154 -3.35 5.45 12.04
CA VAL A 154 -2.47 4.33 12.39
C VAL A 154 -2.83 3.14 11.52
N VAL A 155 -1.81 2.56 10.88
CA VAL A 155 -1.92 1.38 10.03
C VAL A 155 -1.09 0.25 10.58
N GLU A 156 -1.58 -0.97 10.43
CA GLU A 156 -0.96 -2.18 10.94
C GLU A 156 -0.97 -3.26 9.87
N LEU A 157 0.15 -3.98 9.72
CA LEU A 157 0.22 -5.15 8.85
C LEU A 157 -0.31 -6.37 9.62
N GLN A 158 -1.38 -6.98 9.14
CA GLN A 158 -1.99 -8.16 9.74
C GLN A 158 -1.91 -9.38 8.81
N ARG A 159 -2.14 -10.56 9.40
CA ARG A 159 -2.29 -11.84 8.68
C ARG A 159 -3.74 -12.17 8.37
#